data_AF-A0A940SA85-F1
#
_entry.id   AF-A0A940SA85-F1
#
_cell.length_a   1.000
_cell.length_b   1.000
_cell.length_c   1.000
_cell.angle_alpha   90.00
_cell.angle_beta   90.00
_cell.angle_gamma   90.00
#
_symmetry.space_group_name_H-M   'P 1'
#
loop_
_entity.id
_entity.type
_entity.pdbx_description
1 polymer ?
#
loop_
_entity_poly.entity_id
_entity_poly.type
_entity_poly.pdbx_seq_one_letter_code
_entity_poly.pdbx_strand_id
1 'polypeptide(L)'
;MNDYELLRIIDFIERSRAFFGRSIHGVDPDADWLIVSYLIRAHLKGERVGISDLIRASDLPYGTANRRIQRMISEGMVTKESTEGSKRFDLAPTEALRRQFQSFSQQIKVLIAQTLGMRSDADRADDYFFGDPRAKIAEMLPPPMLRGNHATEAIGPNLRFLFHDDNYFASLRNLWTDIRASAGKGADFAMAPLPHLYETLVRNAAREVSEFDVVTANIPWVPELISKEFVTPVEEFEALTDLRSFHPALWDCASWDGRQAGVPLYVTVEALAARTDLFEAAKLPFPRTPSDVLSAARRLHDPKRGLGGVAWNGARGTPIASAFMFFLGDHHGTVVSPLAETGNVSATAREGLRWRAMLESSEAKDALGFMRELLEVSPSDVLTFDGDRTMYEFMSGKTAMAYVWSMRAARFEFDLSSRVRGRVKYLPHPNVRGMRQSVPVGGFILAIPSNLPRDRAALAAQAVSWMTSFGSRISHLQNGLPLVPEFSVGSDVEFDATSPIVSFVKKQARDNLLDTSMRPAIPVYHWIEEILGEEIHDALSGHTDDATALERANSRIQTFLDRME
;
A
#
# COMPACT_ATOMS: atom_id res chain seq x y z
N MET A 1 -11.69 13.74 -9.48
CA MET A 1 -12.95 13.13 -8.99
C MET A 1 -13.30 11.93 -9.84
N ASN A 2 -13.41 10.74 -9.23
CA ASN A 2 -13.67 9.47 -9.94
C ASN A 2 -15.17 9.19 -10.10
N ASP A 3 -15.52 8.17 -10.89
CA ASP A 3 -16.91 7.81 -11.22
C ASP A 3 -17.73 7.46 -9.98
N TYR A 4 -17.10 6.86 -8.97
CA TYR A 4 -17.73 6.50 -7.71
C TYR A 4 -18.10 7.72 -6.87
N GLU A 5 -17.21 8.70 -6.74
CA GLU A 5 -17.48 9.98 -6.08
C GLU A 5 -18.63 10.72 -6.79
N LEU A 6 -18.65 10.69 -8.12
CA LEU A 6 -19.69 11.33 -8.92
C LEU A 6 -21.07 10.70 -8.64
N LEU A 7 -21.16 9.37 -8.56
CA LEU A 7 -22.38 8.66 -8.18
C LEU A 7 -22.87 9.02 -6.77
N ARG A 8 -21.97 9.19 -5.80
CA ARG A 8 -22.34 9.58 -4.43
C ARG A 8 -22.83 11.02 -4.34
N ILE A 9 -22.24 11.93 -5.11
CA ILE A 9 -22.71 13.31 -5.20
C ILE A 9 -24.11 13.35 -5.84
N ILE A 10 -24.35 12.56 -6.88
CA ILE A 10 -25.69 12.40 -7.46
C ILE A 10 -26.69 11.92 -6.38
N ASP A 11 -26.36 10.86 -5.64
CA ASP A 11 -27.23 10.33 -4.57
C ASP A 11 -27.50 11.37 -3.47
N PHE A 12 -26.48 12.13 -3.07
CA PHE A 12 -26.63 13.21 -2.08
C PHE A 12 -27.58 14.30 -2.58
N ILE A 13 -27.41 14.77 -3.81
CA ILE A 13 -28.25 15.81 -4.41
C ILE A 13 -29.69 15.29 -4.55
N GLU A 14 -29.89 14.07 -5.05
CA GLU A 14 -31.22 13.46 -5.18
C GLU A 14 -31.94 13.35 -3.84
N ARG A 15 -31.27 12.87 -2.79
CA ARG A 15 -31.85 12.78 -1.44
C ARG A 15 -32.19 14.15 -0.86
N SER A 16 -31.30 15.14 -1.07
CA SER A 16 -31.51 16.51 -0.61
C SER A 16 -32.69 17.17 -1.31
N ARG A 17 -32.81 17.00 -2.62
CA ARG A 17 -33.95 17.50 -3.42
C ARG A 17 -35.25 16.76 -3.10
N ALA A 18 -35.19 15.45 -2.86
CA ALA A 18 -36.36 14.67 -2.44
C ALA A 18 -36.89 15.11 -1.07
N PHE A 19 -36.01 15.50 -0.15
CA PHE A 19 -36.42 16.08 1.13
C PHE A 19 -37.15 17.41 0.93
N PHE A 20 -36.62 18.28 0.06
CA PHE A 20 -37.26 19.55 -0.30
C PHE A 20 -38.64 19.35 -0.93
N GLY A 21 -38.76 18.48 -1.94
CA GLY A 21 -40.03 18.21 -2.64
C GLY A 21 -41.10 17.57 -1.75
N ARG A 22 -40.72 16.76 -0.74
CA ARG A 22 -41.68 16.24 0.26
C ARG A 22 -42.11 17.27 1.29
N SER A 23 -41.23 18.24 1.59
CA SER A 23 -41.45 19.21 2.67
C SER A 23 -42.17 20.47 2.20
N ILE A 24 -42.12 20.79 0.91
CA ILE A 24 -42.78 21.97 0.33
C ILE A 24 -43.79 21.52 -0.74
N HIS A 25 -45.08 21.63 -0.41
CA HIS A 25 -46.17 21.26 -1.30
C HIS A 25 -46.24 22.18 -2.54
N GLY A 26 -46.43 21.59 -3.72
CA GLY A 26 -46.62 22.31 -4.99
C GLY A 26 -45.35 22.61 -5.78
N VAL A 27 -44.18 22.10 -5.35
CA VAL A 27 -42.92 22.21 -6.10
C VAL A 27 -42.54 20.86 -6.70
N ASP A 28 -42.44 20.81 -8.02
CA ASP A 28 -42.14 19.60 -8.80
C ASP A 28 -40.62 19.31 -8.80
N PRO A 29 -40.16 18.03 -8.89
CA PRO A 29 -38.77 17.73 -9.14
C PRO A 29 -38.34 18.32 -10.48
N ASP A 30 -37.09 18.79 -10.52
CA ASP A 30 -36.50 19.33 -11.74
C ASP A 30 -36.28 18.19 -12.75
N ALA A 31 -37.20 18.07 -13.70
CA ALA A 31 -37.16 17.00 -14.70
C ALA A 31 -35.89 17.01 -15.55
N ASP A 32 -35.23 18.16 -15.72
CA ASP A 32 -33.96 18.23 -16.43
C ASP A 32 -32.85 17.59 -15.59
N TRP A 33 -32.85 17.79 -14.26
CA TRP A 33 -31.97 17.06 -13.35
C TRP A 33 -32.19 15.55 -13.43
N LEU A 34 -33.44 15.07 -13.39
CA LEU A 34 -33.73 13.63 -13.42
C LEU A 34 -33.26 12.96 -14.71
N ILE A 35 -33.46 13.63 -15.86
CA ILE A 35 -33.00 13.12 -17.15
C ILE A 35 -31.47 13.08 -17.21
N VAL A 36 -30.80 14.16 -16.80
CA VAL A 36 -29.34 14.28 -16.85
C VAL A 36 -28.67 13.35 -15.84
N SER A 37 -29.15 13.29 -14.60
CA SER A 37 -28.56 12.44 -13.55
C SER A 37 -28.72 10.96 -13.89
N TYR A 38 -29.86 10.55 -14.45
CA TYR A 38 -30.08 9.19 -14.94
C TYR A 38 -29.11 8.84 -16.07
N LEU A 39 -28.98 9.72 -17.08
CA LEU A 39 -28.11 9.50 -18.23
C LEU A 39 -26.63 9.42 -17.83
N ILE A 40 -26.17 10.30 -16.94
CA ILE A 40 -24.81 10.28 -16.41
C ILE A 40 -24.59 9.01 -15.57
N ARG A 41 -25.52 8.65 -14.68
CA ARG A 41 -25.44 7.43 -13.85
C ARG A 41 -25.34 6.17 -14.69
N ALA A 42 -26.18 6.05 -15.72
CA ALA A 42 -26.15 4.91 -16.63
C ALA A 42 -24.82 4.84 -17.39
N HIS A 43 -24.30 5.98 -17.85
CA HIS A 43 -23.01 6.05 -18.50
C HIS A 43 -21.85 5.59 -17.59
N LEU A 44 -21.81 6.07 -16.34
CA LEU A 44 -20.81 5.67 -15.35
C LEU A 44 -20.87 4.18 -14.98
N LYS A 45 -22.03 3.55 -15.16
CA LYS A 45 -22.24 2.11 -14.90
C LYS A 45 -22.10 1.24 -16.15
N GLY A 46 -21.84 1.82 -17.32
CA GLY A 46 -21.83 1.10 -18.60
C GLY A 46 -23.21 0.56 -19.02
N GLU A 47 -24.30 1.15 -18.52
CA GLU A 47 -25.67 0.76 -18.84
C GLU A 47 -26.15 1.44 -20.13
N ARG A 48 -26.93 0.72 -20.96
CA ARG A 48 -27.53 1.27 -22.18
C ARG A 48 -28.83 2.00 -21.87
N VAL A 49 -29.06 3.15 -22.51
CA VAL A 49 -30.21 4.01 -22.26
C VAL A 49 -31.00 4.28 -23.54
N GLY A 50 -32.29 3.96 -23.56
CA GLY A 50 -33.20 4.35 -24.62
C GLY A 50 -33.99 5.63 -24.31
N ILE A 51 -34.66 6.19 -25.32
CA ILE A 51 -35.60 7.32 -25.14
C ILE A 51 -36.68 6.99 -24.10
N SER A 52 -37.21 5.78 -24.12
CA SER A 52 -38.25 5.34 -23.18
C SER A 52 -37.78 5.32 -21.72
N ASP A 53 -36.49 5.07 -21.48
CA ASP A 53 -35.90 5.06 -20.14
C ASP A 53 -35.78 6.47 -19.58
N LEU A 54 -35.32 7.43 -20.40
CA LEU A 54 -35.29 8.85 -20.01
C LEU A 54 -36.68 9.43 -19.79
N ILE A 55 -37.68 9.03 -20.59
CA ILE A 55 -39.08 9.44 -20.37
C ILE A 55 -39.58 8.93 -19.02
N ARG A 56 -39.32 7.67 -18.69
CA ARG A 56 -39.69 7.08 -17.39
C ARG A 56 -38.98 7.79 -16.23
N ALA A 57 -37.71 8.13 -16.40
CA ALA A 57 -36.92 8.82 -15.36
C ALA A 57 -37.38 10.27 -15.13
N SER A 58 -37.93 10.94 -16.15
CA SER A 58 -38.26 12.37 -16.10
C SER A 58 -39.47 12.75 -15.23
N ASP A 59 -40.30 11.79 -14.85
CA ASP A 59 -41.60 11.99 -14.16
C ASP A 59 -42.58 12.93 -14.91
N LEU A 60 -42.38 13.14 -16.22
CA LEU A 60 -43.21 13.99 -17.06
C LEU A 60 -44.14 13.18 -17.98
N PRO A 61 -45.27 13.76 -18.41
CA PRO A 61 -46.08 13.20 -19.48
C PRO A 61 -45.26 12.99 -20.77
N TYR A 62 -45.50 11.88 -21.46
CA TYR A 62 -44.72 11.42 -22.61
C TYR A 62 -44.38 12.52 -23.63
N GLY A 63 -45.38 13.30 -24.07
CA GLY A 63 -45.18 14.36 -25.07
C GLY A 63 -44.26 15.48 -24.58
N THR A 64 -44.33 15.82 -23.30
CA THR A 64 -43.49 16.85 -22.66
C THR A 64 -42.07 16.33 -22.46
N ALA A 65 -41.92 15.10 -21.95
CA ALA A 65 -40.63 14.43 -21.75
C ALA A 65 -39.87 14.28 -23.08
N ASN A 66 -40.54 13.77 -24.11
CA ASN A 66 -39.93 13.56 -25.42
C ASN A 66 -39.46 14.89 -26.05
N ARG A 67 -40.26 15.96 -25.95
CA ARG A 67 -39.85 17.29 -26.44
C ARG A 67 -38.59 17.80 -25.73
N ARG A 68 -38.48 17.59 -24.41
CA ARG A 68 -37.28 17.97 -23.64
C ARG A 68 -36.05 17.14 -24.03
N ILE A 69 -36.20 15.83 -24.19
CA ILE A 69 -35.11 14.95 -24.63
C ILE A 69 -34.65 15.32 -26.04
N GLN A 70 -35.57 15.55 -26.99
CA GLN A 70 -35.19 15.99 -28.34
C GLN A 70 -34.48 17.35 -28.33
N ARG A 71 -34.89 18.28 -27.45
CA ARG A 71 -34.18 19.55 -27.25
C ARG A 71 -32.74 19.31 -26.77
N MET A 72 -32.54 18.48 -25.74
CA MET A 72 -31.20 18.16 -25.23
C MET A 72 -30.30 17.48 -26.28
N ILE A 73 -30.89 16.70 -27.19
CA ILE A 73 -30.19 16.12 -28.34
C ILE A 73 -29.81 17.22 -29.35
N SER A 74 -30.74 18.13 -29.69
CA SER A 74 -30.48 19.23 -30.63
C SER A 74 -29.46 20.25 -30.10
N GLU A 75 -29.37 20.40 -28.78
CA GLU A 75 -28.40 21.29 -28.09
C GLU A 75 -27.04 20.61 -27.86
N GLY A 76 -26.86 19.35 -28.31
CA GLY A 76 -25.59 18.63 -28.20
C GLY A 76 -25.23 18.17 -26.79
N MET A 77 -26.21 18.08 -25.88
CA MET A 77 -26.00 17.52 -24.53
C MET A 77 -26.10 15.99 -24.53
N VAL A 78 -26.92 15.43 -25.42
CA VAL A 78 -27.12 13.98 -25.55
C VAL A 78 -26.80 13.54 -26.97
N THR A 79 -26.00 12.49 -27.12
CA THR A 79 -25.69 11.87 -28.42
C THR A 79 -26.48 10.58 -28.62
N LYS A 80 -26.75 10.24 -29.89
CA LYS A 80 -27.31 8.96 -30.31
C LYS A 80 -26.18 8.09 -30.84
N GLU A 81 -25.87 7.02 -30.13
CA GLU A 81 -24.86 6.05 -30.55
C GLU A 81 -25.54 4.89 -31.29
N SER A 82 -24.97 4.50 -32.43
CA SER A 82 -25.45 3.36 -33.22
C SER A 82 -24.60 2.14 -32.89
N THR A 83 -25.24 1.04 -32.52
CA THR A 83 -24.56 -0.27 -32.48
C THR A 83 -24.49 -0.84 -33.89
N GLU A 84 -23.33 -1.38 -34.32
CA GLU A 84 -23.20 -2.03 -35.62
C GLU A 84 -24.27 -3.12 -35.80
N GLY A 85 -25.09 -2.99 -36.85
CA GLY A 85 -26.15 -3.95 -37.20
C GLY A 85 -27.53 -3.73 -36.54
N SER A 86 -27.74 -2.72 -35.70
CA SER A 86 -29.03 -2.44 -35.02
C SER A 86 -29.75 -1.22 -35.62
N LYS A 87 -31.10 -1.31 -35.77
CA LYS A 87 -31.97 -0.16 -36.08
C LYS A 87 -32.32 0.71 -34.86
N ARG A 88 -31.84 0.34 -33.66
CA ARG A 88 -32.06 1.09 -32.40
C ARG A 88 -30.81 1.89 -32.05
N PHE A 89 -31.04 3.11 -31.57
CA PHE A 89 -30.01 4.02 -31.09
C PHE A 89 -30.03 4.07 -29.57
N ASP A 90 -28.84 3.96 -28.96
CA ASP A 90 -28.65 4.19 -27.53
C ASP A 90 -28.32 5.68 -27.31
N LEU A 91 -28.74 6.21 -26.16
CA LEU A 91 -28.45 7.58 -25.76
C LEU A 91 -27.27 7.59 -24.79
N ALA A 92 -26.31 8.48 -25.03
CA ALA A 92 -25.18 8.71 -24.15
C ALA A 92 -24.99 10.22 -23.88
N PRO A 93 -24.45 10.60 -22.72
CA PRO A 93 -24.10 11.99 -22.47
C PRO A 93 -22.91 12.37 -23.38
N THR A 94 -22.94 13.57 -23.96
CA THR A 94 -21.77 14.05 -24.72
C THR A 94 -20.60 14.35 -23.78
N GLU A 95 -19.39 14.34 -24.33
CA GLU A 95 -18.19 14.71 -23.57
C GLU A 95 -18.31 16.11 -22.93
N ALA A 96 -18.98 17.05 -23.62
CA ALA A 96 -19.27 18.37 -23.09
C ALA A 96 -20.18 18.30 -21.85
N LEU A 97 -21.27 17.52 -21.92
CA LEU A 97 -22.18 17.33 -20.78
C LEU A 97 -21.45 16.66 -19.60
N ARG A 98 -20.60 15.65 -19.86
CA ARG A 98 -19.81 14.98 -18.82
C ARG A 98 -18.89 15.95 -18.08
N ARG A 99 -18.13 16.78 -18.81
CA ARG A 99 -17.24 17.79 -18.21
C ARG A 99 -18.00 18.82 -17.39
N GLN A 100 -19.12 19.32 -17.91
CA GLN A 100 -19.96 20.28 -17.19
C GLN A 100 -20.53 19.67 -15.90
N PHE A 101 -21.00 18.42 -15.97
CA PHE A 101 -21.55 17.72 -14.82
C PHE A 101 -20.49 17.40 -13.75
N GLN A 102 -19.28 17.06 -14.18
CA GLN A 102 -18.13 16.86 -13.29
C GLN A 102 -17.74 18.17 -12.59
N SER A 103 -17.68 19.28 -13.33
CA SER A 103 -17.41 20.62 -12.77
C SER A 103 -18.46 21.05 -11.74
N PHE A 104 -19.75 20.87 -12.08
CA PHE A 104 -20.86 21.12 -11.15
C PHE A 104 -20.73 20.28 -9.87
N SER A 105 -20.44 18.99 -10.00
CA SER A 105 -20.28 18.09 -8.85
C SER A 105 -19.09 18.49 -7.97
N GLN A 106 -18.02 18.99 -8.56
CA GLN A 106 -16.86 19.49 -7.83
C GLN A 106 -17.20 20.75 -7.02
N GLN A 107 -18.02 21.65 -7.55
CA GLN A 107 -18.49 22.83 -6.82
C GLN A 107 -19.39 22.45 -5.63
N ILE A 108 -20.27 21.46 -5.79
CA ILE A 108 -21.09 20.92 -4.70
C ILE A 108 -20.21 20.32 -3.60
N LYS A 109 -19.16 19.58 -3.98
CA LYS A 109 -18.17 19.02 -3.05
C LYS A 109 -17.48 20.12 -2.22
N VAL A 110 -17.04 21.20 -2.86
CA VAL A 110 -16.46 22.37 -2.18
C VAL A 110 -17.45 23.02 -1.21
N LEU A 111 -18.70 23.21 -1.63
CA LEU A 111 -19.73 23.85 -0.82
C LEU A 111 -20.04 23.05 0.46
N ILE A 112 -20.13 21.72 0.34
CA ILE A 112 -20.35 20.83 1.48
C ILE A 112 -19.16 20.90 2.46
N ALA A 113 -17.93 20.87 1.94
CA ALA A 113 -16.73 20.99 2.76
C ALA A 113 -16.67 22.31 3.54
N GLN A 114 -17.02 23.43 2.89
CA GLN A 114 -17.11 24.75 3.53
C GLN A 114 -18.18 24.80 4.63
N THR A 115 -19.35 24.22 4.36
CA THR A 115 -20.51 24.25 5.28
C THR A 115 -20.26 23.44 6.55
N LEU A 116 -19.47 22.37 6.46
CA LEU A 116 -19.12 21.51 7.60
C LEU A 116 -17.90 22.02 8.41
N GLY A 117 -17.45 23.25 8.17
CA GLY A 117 -16.47 23.93 9.04
C GLY A 117 -14.99 23.73 8.66
N MET A 118 -14.69 23.18 7.47
CA MET A 118 -13.31 23.16 6.99
C MET A 118 -12.98 24.49 6.29
N ARG A 119 -12.10 25.30 6.92
CA ARG A 119 -11.61 26.55 6.31
C ARG A 119 -10.83 26.23 5.03
N SER A 120 -11.26 26.86 3.94
CA SER A 120 -10.76 26.67 2.58
C SER A 120 -9.33 27.18 2.40
N ASP A 121 -8.53 26.40 1.68
CA ASP A 121 -7.94 26.92 0.45
C ASP A 121 -8.58 26.15 -0.71
N ALA A 122 -9.01 26.85 -1.77
CA ALA A 122 -9.79 26.29 -2.87
C ALA A 122 -9.09 25.15 -3.64
N ASP A 123 -7.77 24.99 -3.44
CA ASP A 123 -6.95 23.92 -4.02
C ASP A 123 -7.05 22.56 -3.30
N ARG A 124 -7.81 22.48 -2.19
CA ARG A 124 -7.91 21.27 -1.33
C ARG A 124 -9.24 20.52 -1.40
N ALA A 125 -10.04 20.77 -2.44
CA ALA A 125 -11.32 20.09 -2.64
C ALA A 125 -11.16 18.56 -2.86
N ASP A 126 -9.99 18.13 -3.34
CA ASP A 126 -9.66 16.72 -3.57
C ASP A 126 -9.35 15.96 -2.27
N ASP A 127 -9.14 16.65 -1.14
CA ASP A 127 -8.81 16.04 0.16
C ASP A 127 -10.05 15.50 0.92
N TYR A 128 -11.26 15.71 0.39
CA TYR A 128 -12.51 15.27 1.03
C TYR A 128 -13.09 14.03 0.31
N PHE A 129 -13.22 12.90 1.02
CA PHE A 129 -13.84 11.67 0.48
C PHE A 129 -15.15 11.37 1.23
N PHE A 130 -16.24 11.11 0.48
CA PHE A 130 -17.53 10.77 1.06
C PHE A 130 -17.57 9.29 1.49
N GLY A 131 -17.07 8.95 2.68
CA GLY A 131 -17.34 7.67 3.38
C GLY A 131 -18.54 7.78 4.32
N ASP A 132 -19.28 6.69 4.58
CA ASP A 132 -20.45 6.68 5.50
C ASP A 132 -20.00 6.66 6.98
N PRO A 133 -20.34 7.67 7.81
CA PRO A 133 -19.97 7.68 9.22
C PRO A 133 -20.80 6.76 10.13
N ARG A 134 -21.93 6.19 9.67
CA ARG A 134 -22.81 5.36 10.52
C ARG A 134 -22.48 3.87 10.48
N ALA A 135 -21.68 3.42 9.53
CA ALA A 135 -21.12 2.06 9.51
C ALA A 135 -20.07 1.82 10.63
N LYS A 136 -19.64 2.91 11.30
CA LYS A 136 -18.47 2.97 12.20
C LYS A 136 -18.51 2.08 13.46
N ILE A 137 -19.66 1.69 13.99
CA ILE A 137 -19.71 0.83 15.21
C ILE A 137 -19.89 -0.65 14.85
N ALA A 138 -20.69 -0.94 13.82
CA ALA A 138 -20.94 -2.32 13.40
C ALA A 138 -19.69 -2.97 12.77
N GLU A 139 -18.87 -2.19 12.06
CA GLU A 139 -17.61 -2.65 11.47
C GLU A 139 -16.47 -2.84 12.47
N MET A 140 -16.52 -2.22 13.66
CA MET A 140 -15.53 -2.44 14.71
C MET A 140 -15.70 -3.80 15.39
N LEU A 141 -16.93 -4.33 15.42
CA LEU A 141 -17.21 -5.63 16.03
C LEU A 141 -17.06 -6.75 14.99
N PRO A 142 -16.45 -7.90 15.35
CA PRO A 142 -16.36 -9.06 14.46
C PRO A 142 -17.73 -9.49 13.93
N PRO A 143 -17.84 -10.00 12.69
CA PRO A 143 -19.04 -10.65 12.19
C PRO A 143 -19.61 -11.68 13.18
N PRO A 144 -20.94 -11.85 13.30
CA PRO A 144 -21.53 -12.76 14.28
C PRO A 144 -21.00 -14.20 14.25
N MET A 145 -20.62 -14.70 13.08
CA MET A 145 -20.03 -16.04 12.93
C MET A 145 -18.56 -16.16 13.36
N LEU A 146 -17.90 -15.02 13.56
CA LEU A 146 -16.61 -14.92 14.24
C LEU A 146 -16.77 -14.59 15.73
N ARG A 147 -18.00 -14.56 16.30
CA ARG A 147 -18.21 -14.32 17.73
C ARG A 147 -18.44 -15.64 18.44
N GLY A 148 -17.74 -15.87 19.56
CA GLY A 148 -18.07 -16.96 20.49
C GLY A 148 -19.44 -16.76 21.13
N ASN A 149 -20.15 -17.85 21.42
CA ASN A 149 -21.46 -17.77 22.05
C ASN A 149 -21.26 -17.80 23.58
N HIS A 150 -21.32 -16.63 24.23
CA HIS A 150 -21.09 -16.51 25.69
C HIS A 150 -22.07 -17.33 26.54
N ALA A 151 -23.19 -17.79 25.98
CA ALA A 151 -24.20 -18.58 26.68
C ALA A 151 -23.85 -20.07 26.82
N THR A 152 -22.87 -20.60 26.07
CA THR A 152 -22.61 -22.06 26.02
C THR A 152 -21.15 -22.46 26.24
N GLU A 153 -20.25 -21.55 26.67
CA GLU A 153 -18.79 -21.79 26.72
C GLU A 153 -18.17 -22.27 25.39
N ALA A 154 -18.93 -22.22 24.29
CA ALA A 154 -18.47 -22.56 22.96
C ALA A 154 -17.67 -21.37 22.43
N ILE A 155 -16.35 -21.46 22.58
CA ILE A 155 -15.36 -20.60 21.91
C ILE A 155 -15.72 -20.61 20.42
N GLY A 156 -15.68 -19.44 19.76
CA GLY A 156 -15.89 -19.33 18.32
C GLY A 156 -14.98 -20.29 17.54
N PRO A 157 -15.16 -20.43 16.22
CA PRO A 157 -14.33 -21.34 15.44
C PRO A 157 -12.87 -20.92 15.62
N ASN A 158 -12.08 -21.77 16.29
CA ASN A 158 -10.76 -21.43 16.83
C ASN A 158 -9.76 -21.25 15.66
N LEU A 159 -9.71 -20.03 15.11
CA LEU A 159 -8.90 -19.70 13.94
C LEU A 159 -7.44 -19.52 14.35
N ARG A 160 -6.53 -20.13 13.59
CA ARG A 160 -5.07 -20.08 13.81
C ARG A 160 -4.41 -19.11 12.85
N PHE A 161 -3.55 -18.25 13.37
CA PHE A 161 -2.90 -17.18 12.62
C PHE A 161 -1.38 -17.34 12.69
N LEU A 162 -0.71 -17.14 11.55
CA LEU A 162 0.74 -16.97 11.49
C LEU A 162 1.04 -15.52 11.11
N PHE A 163 1.65 -14.79 12.04
CA PHE A 163 2.02 -13.39 11.86
C PHE A 163 3.53 -13.17 11.84
N HIS A 164 3.95 -12.10 11.19
CA HIS A 164 5.31 -11.61 11.27
C HIS A 164 5.56 -11.01 12.66
N ASP A 165 6.67 -11.38 13.29
CA ASP A 165 7.08 -10.83 14.59
C ASP A 165 7.79 -9.47 14.39
N ASP A 166 7.00 -8.39 14.38
CA ASP A 166 7.53 -7.03 14.27
C ASP A 166 6.81 -6.03 15.18
N ASN A 167 7.27 -4.77 15.13
CA ASN A 167 6.67 -3.69 15.95
C ASN A 167 5.18 -3.47 15.65
N TYR A 168 4.73 -3.71 14.41
CA TYR A 168 3.32 -3.56 14.06
C TYR A 168 2.48 -4.60 14.80
N PHE A 169 2.81 -5.88 14.66
CA PHE A 169 2.10 -6.96 15.34
C PHE A 169 2.29 -6.97 16.87
N ALA A 170 3.49 -6.62 17.34
CA ALA A 170 3.78 -6.45 18.76
C ALA A 170 2.87 -5.41 19.42
N SER A 171 2.48 -4.36 18.68
CA SER A 171 1.58 -3.30 19.14
C SER A 171 0.10 -3.67 18.99
N LEU A 172 -0.23 -4.57 18.06
CA LEU A 172 -1.57 -5.17 17.93
C LEU A 172 -1.93 -6.14 19.06
N ARG A 173 -0.99 -6.46 19.96
CA ARG A 173 -1.22 -7.30 21.15
C ARG A 173 -2.42 -6.89 22.02
N ASN A 174 -2.70 -5.59 22.11
CA ASN A 174 -3.83 -5.08 22.88
C ASN A 174 -5.15 -5.17 22.11
N LEU A 175 -5.09 -4.97 20.78
CA LEU A 175 -6.21 -5.17 19.86
C LEU A 175 -6.63 -6.64 19.79
N TRP A 176 -5.67 -7.55 20.00
CA TRP A 176 -5.96 -8.96 20.17
C TRP A 176 -6.92 -9.22 21.32
N THR A 177 -7.19 -8.33 22.27
CA THR A 177 -8.24 -8.59 23.28
C THR A 177 -9.62 -8.69 22.62
N ASP A 178 -9.92 -7.85 21.63
CA ASP A 178 -11.20 -7.87 20.90
C ASP A 178 -11.22 -9.00 19.85
N ILE A 179 -10.09 -9.26 19.19
CA ILE A 179 -9.93 -10.45 18.33
C ILE A 179 -10.05 -11.73 19.18
N ARG A 180 -9.43 -11.79 20.36
CA ARG A 180 -9.47 -12.96 21.25
C ARG A 180 -10.85 -13.18 21.87
N ALA A 181 -11.57 -12.10 22.16
CA ALA A 181 -12.94 -12.19 22.64
C ALA A 181 -13.89 -12.83 21.61
N SER A 182 -13.51 -12.82 20.33
CA SER A 182 -14.38 -13.23 19.23
C SER A 182 -13.86 -14.46 18.49
N ALA A 183 -12.59 -14.46 18.03
CA ALA A 183 -12.01 -15.38 17.06
C ALA A 183 -10.99 -16.41 17.60
N GLY A 184 -10.51 -16.34 18.85
CA GLY A 184 -9.56 -17.35 19.37
C GLY A 184 -8.89 -17.05 20.73
N LYS A 185 -8.08 -17.98 21.24
CA LYS A 185 -7.22 -17.82 22.43
C LYS A 185 -5.84 -17.27 22.02
N GLY A 186 -5.08 -16.74 22.99
CA GLY A 186 -3.70 -16.25 22.73
C GLY A 186 -2.73 -17.31 22.16
N ALA A 187 -3.03 -18.60 22.33
CA ALA A 187 -2.26 -19.72 21.76
C ALA A 187 -2.51 -19.93 20.26
N ASP A 188 -3.50 -19.28 19.68
CA ASP A 188 -3.84 -19.43 18.25
C ASP A 188 -3.07 -18.45 17.35
N PHE A 189 -2.24 -17.59 17.93
CA PHE A 189 -1.38 -16.65 17.21
C PHE A 189 0.08 -17.10 17.31
N ALA A 190 0.61 -17.62 16.20
CA ALA A 190 2.03 -17.84 16.04
C ALA A 190 2.68 -16.57 15.47
N MET A 191 3.83 -16.19 16.01
CA MET A 191 4.65 -15.10 15.50
C MET A 191 6.02 -15.64 15.11
N ALA A 192 6.52 -15.22 13.96
CA ALA A 192 7.82 -15.64 13.46
C ALA A 192 8.61 -14.45 12.89
N PRO A 193 9.92 -14.33 13.18
CA PRO A 193 10.78 -13.38 12.49
C PRO A 193 10.88 -13.75 11.01
N LEU A 194 11.23 -12.77 10.16
CA LEU A 194 11.12 -12.88 8.70
C LEU A 194 11.72 -14.17 8.08
N PRO A 195 12.94 -14.63 8.42
CA PRO A 195 13.49 -15.86 7.85
C PRO A 195 12.66 -17.09 8.24
N HIS A 196 12.28 -17.19 9.50
CA HIS A 196 11.48 -18.30 10.00
C HIS A 196 10.03 -18.27 9.49
N LEU A 197 9.50 -17.08 9.23
CA LEU A 197 8.18 -16.90 8.63
C LEU A 197 8.15 -17.54 7.23
N TYR A 198 9.15 -17.27 6.39
CA TYR A 198 9.25 -17.88 5.05
C TYR A 198 9.32 -19.41 5.13
N GLU A 199 10.24 -19.96 5.93
CA GLU A 199 10.38 -21.41 6.13
C GLU A 199 9.06 -22.06 6.60
N THR A 200 8.32 -21.36 7.47
CA THR A 200 7.05 -21.84 7.98
C THR A 200 5.96 -21.80 6.92
N LEU A 201 5.91 -20.77 6.07
CA LEU A 201 5.00 -20.72 4.92
C LEU A 201 5.25 -21.89 3.96
N VAL A 202 6.52 -22.14 3.59
CA VAL A 202 6.89 -23.24 2.69
C VAL A 202 6.53 -24.60 3.28
N ARG A 203 6.88 -24.83 4.55
CA ARG A 203 6.51 -26.08 5.24
C ARG A 203 5.01 -26.25 5.37
N ASN A 204 4.27 -25.17 5.63
CA ASN A 204 2.82 -25.20 5.76
C ASN A 204 2.12 -25.51 4.44
N ALA A 205 2.61 -24.96 3.32
CA ALA A 205 2.09 -25.25 1.99
C ALA A 205 2.31 -26.72 1.58
N ALA A 206 3.37 -27.37 2.07
CA ALA A 206 3.66 -28.79 1.81
C ALA A 206 2.77 -29.77 2.59
N ARG A 207 1.92 -29.29 3.51
CA ARG A 207 1.03 -30.15 4.31
C ARG A 207 -0.22 -30.52 3.52
N GLU A 208 -0.80 -31.67 3.83
CA GLU A 208 -2.14 -32.04 3.32
C GLU A 208 -3.21 -31.04 3.77
N VAL A 209 -3.14 -30.61 5.03
CA VAL A 209 -4.00 -29.57 5.61
C VAL A 209 -3.16 -28.54 6.33
N SER A 210 -3.44 -27.27 6.06
CA SER A 210 -2.76 -26.13 6.68
C SER A 210 -2.84 -26.17 8.21
N GLU A 211 -1.73 -25.82 8.85
CA GLU A 211 -1.69 -25.54 10.29
C GLU A 211 -2.27 -24.16 10.62
N PHE A 212 -2.34 -23.26 9.65
CA PHE A 212 -2.84 -21.89 9.86
C PHE A 212 -4.05 -21.61 8.97
N ASP A 213 -5.00 -20.86 9.50
CA ASP A 213 -6.17 -20.39 8.76
C ASP A 213 -5.88 -19.11 7.99
N VAL A 214 -5.07 -18.24 8.57
CA VAL A 214 -4.59 -17.00 7.95
C VAL A 214 -3.09 -16.88 8.18
N VAL A 215 -2.37 -16.50 7.13
CA VAL A 215 -0.92 -16.30 7.18
C VAL A 215 -0.56 -14.90 6.72
N THR A 216 0.50 -14.33 7.30
CA THR A 216 1.11 -13.12 6.74
C THR A 216 2.23 -13.47 5.80
N ALA A 217 2.36 -12.71 4.71
CA ALA A 217 3.48 -12.82 3.81
C ALA A 217 4.06 -11.45 3.46
N ASN A 218 5.38 -11.38 3.30
CA ASN A 218 6.08 -10.21 2.83
C ASN A 218 5.73 -9.95 1.35
N ILE A 219 5.51 -8.69 0.98
CA ILE A 219 5.06 -8.30 -0.36
C ILE A 219 5.90 -8.90 -1.52
N PRO A 220 7.24 -8.92 -1.48
CA PRO A 220 8.03 -9.51 -2.58
C PRO A 220 7.85 -11.01 -2.79
N TRP A 221 7.27 -11.73 -1.83
CA TRP A 221 7.00 -13.17 -1.95
C TRP A 221 5.72 -13.45 -2.74
N VAL A 222 4.87 -12.45 -2.96
CA VAL A 222 3.58 -12.57 -3.67
C VAL A 222 3.68 -13.35 -4.99
N PRO A 223 4.65 -13.07 -5.89
CA PRO A 223 4.79 -13.83 -7.13
C PRO A 223 4.99 -15.32 -6.90
N GLU A 224 5.82 -15.69 -5.91
CA GLU A 224 6.05 -17.09 -5.57
C GLU A 224 4.80 -17.75 -5.00
N LEU A 225 4.10 -17.07 -4.11
CA LEU A 225 2.90 -17.59 -3.47
C LEU A 225 1.80 -17.90 -4.49
N ILE A 226 1.62 -17.04 -5.49
CA ILE A 226 0.68 -17.26 -6.59
C ILE A 226 1.18 -18.37 -7.52
N SER A 227 2.43 -18.28 -7.99
CA SER A 227 2.97 -19.23 -8.97
C SER A 227 3.08 -20.66 -8.44
N LYS A 228 3.31 -20.85 -7.14
CA LYS A 228 3.35 -22.16 -6.50
C LYS A 228 2.03 -22.56 -5.82
N GLU A 229 0.99 -21.75 -5.95
CA GLU A 229 -0.33 -21.98 -5.34
C GLU A 229 -0.27 -22.22 -3.82
N PHE A 230 0.60 -21.50 -3.11
CA PHE A 230 0.70 -21.61 -1.64
C PHE A 230 -0.50 -20.98 -0.93
N VAL A 231 -1.20 -20.06 -1.61
CA VAL A 231 -2.35 -19.32 -1.09
C VAL A 231 -3.48 -19.34 -2.11
N THR A 232 -4.72 -19.33 -1.64
CA THR A 232 -5.90 -19.15 -2.48
C THR A 232 -6.04 -17.67 -2.84
N PRO A 233 -6.18 -17.32 -4.14
CA PRO A 233 -6.42 -15.95 -4.55
C PRO A 233 -7.69 -15.34 -3.93
N VAL A 234 -7.64 -14.04 -3.71
CA VAL A 234 -8.71 -13.28 -3.07
C VAL A 234 -10.02 -13.35 -3.85
N GLU A 235 -9.95 -13.45 -5.18
CA GLU A 235 -11.09 -13.51 -6.09
C GLU A 235 -11.99 -14.73 -5.86
N GLU A 236 -11.48 -15.79 -5.22
CA GLU A 236 -12.27 -16.97 -4.85
C GLU A 236 -13.17 -16.75 -3.63
N PHE A 237 -13.01 -15.62 -2.92
CA PHE A 237 -13.74 -15.32 -1.70
C PHE A 237 -14.63 -14.07 -1.84
N GLU A 238 -15.94 -14.27 -1.89
CA GLU A 238 -16.93 -13.17 -1.94
C GLU A 238 -16.75 -12.15 -0.81
N ALA A 239 -16.33 -12.60 0.39
CA ALA A 239 -16.08 -11.72 1.54
C ALA A 239 -14.94 -10.70 1.32
N LEU A 240 -14.09 -10.92 0.32
CA LEU A 240 -12.91 -10.10 0.03
C LEU A 240 -12.99 -9.36 -1.32
N THR A 241 -13.98 -9.67 -2.17
CA THR A 241 -14.14 -8.98 -3.46
C THR A 241 -14.68 -7.54 -3.31
N ASP A 242 -15.23 -7.18 -2.15
CA ASP A 242 -15.79 -5.84 -1.87
C ASP A 242 -14.80 -4.86 -1.21
N LEU A 243 -13.50 -5.16 -1.22
CA LEU A 243 -12.47 -4.35 -0.54
C LEU A 243 -12.09 -3.07 -1.32
N ARG A 244 -13.10 -2.30 -1.76
CA ARG A 244 -13.02 -1.05 -2.54
C ARG A 244 -12.40 0.15 -1.78
N SER A 245 -11.69 -0.10 -0.70
CA SER A 245 -11.03 0.89 0.15
C SER A 245 -9.54 0.57 0.27
N PHE A 246 -8.85 0.34 -0.84
CA PHE A 246 -7.39 0.35 -0.83
C PHE A 246 -6.91 1.25 -1.95
N HIS A 247 -5.83 2.01 -1.69
CA HIS A 247 -5.17 2.78 -2.73
C HIS A 247 -4.64 1.82 -3.82
N PRO A 248 -4.88 2.07 -5.12
CA PRO A 248 -4.55 1.11 -6.20
C PRO A 248 -3.10 0.60 -6.14
N ALA A 249 -2.13 1.51 -5.98
CA ALA A 249 -0.72 1.12 -5.89
C ALA A 249 -0.40 0.16 -4.71
N LEU A 250 -1.18 0.19 -3.62
CA LEU A 250 -0.99 -0.70 -2.47
C LEU A 250 -1.67 -2.04 -2.70
N TRP A 251 -2.84 -2.03 -3.32
CA TRP A 251 -3.54 -3.23 -3.74
C TRP A 251 -2.70 -4.03 -4.74
N ASP A 252 -2.16 -3.32 -5.75
CA ASP A 252 -1.35 -3.89 -6.83
C ASP A 252 -0.07 -4.58 -6.31
N CYS A 253 0.51 -4.11 -5.19
CA CYS A 253 1.67 -4.75 -4.56
C CYS A 253 1.41 -6.20 -4.14
N ALA A 254 0.15 -6.56 -3.94
CA ALA A 254 -0.28 -7.88 -3.52
C ALA A 254 -0.87 -8.72 -4.67
N SER A 255 -0.69 -8.25 -5.91
CA SER A 255 -1.09 -8.97 -7.13
C SER A 255 0.11 -9.51 -7.91
N TRP A 256 -0.10 -10.64 -8.56
CA TRP A 256 0.81 -11.20 -9.55
C TRP A 256 0.00 -11.86 -10.66
N ASP A 257 0.31 -11.50 -11.91
CA ASP A 257 -0.36 -12.04 -13.11
C ASP A 257 -1.90 -11.92 -13.06
N GLY A 258 -2.39 -10.76 -12.60
CA GLY A 258 -3.82 -10.48 -12.48
C GLY A 258 -4.54 -11.22 -11.35
N ARG A 259 -3.82 -11.97 -10.51
CA ARG A 259 -4.36 -12.66 -9.33
C ARG A 259 -3.88 -11.98 -8.06
N GLN A 260 -4.78 -11.74 -7.11
CA GLN A 260 -4.47 -11.14 -5.82
C GLN A 260 -4.14 -12.23 -4.79
N ALA A 261 -2.92 -12.24 -4.24
CA ALA A 261 -2.48 -13.26 -3.27
C ALA A 261 -3.09 -13.08 -1.86
N GLY A 262 -3.53 -11.87 -1.54
CA GLY A 262 -4.06 -11.53 -0.23
C GLY A 262 -4.39 -10.05 -0.11
N VAL A 263 -4.80 -9.65 1.08
CA VAL A 263 -5.18 -8.27 1.39
C VAL A 263 -4.02 -7.55 2.09
N PRO A 264 -3.54 -6.39 1.61
CA PRO A 264 -2.50 -5.63 2.29
C PRO A 264 -2.90 -5.31 3.74
N LEU A 265 -2.08 -5.75 4.71
CA LEU A 265 -2.31 -5.51 6.13
C LEU A 265 -1.67 -4.22 6.61
N TYR A 266 -0.45 -3.95 6.16
CA TYR A 266 0.22 -2.67 6.30
C TYR A 266 1.26 -2.51 5.20
N VAL A 267 1.47 -1.25 4.82
CA VAL A 267 2.50 -0.87 3.86
C VAL A 267 3.46 0.07 4.59
N THR A 268 4.73 -0.13 4.33
CA THR A 268 5.81 0.66 4.90
C THR A 268 6.69 1.19 3.78
N VAL A 269 7.41 2.26 4.06
CA VAL A 269 8.46 2.77 3.18
C VAL A 269 9.77 2.88 3.93
N GLU A 270 10.90 2.66 3.27
CA GLU A 270 12.21 2.95 3.85
C GLU A 270 12.56 4.42 3.59
N ALA A 271 13.03 5.09 4.64
CA ALA A 271 13.41 6.49 4.59
C ALA A 271 14.79 6.67 5.22
N LEU A 272 15.50 7.71 4.79
CA LEU A 272 16.68 8.19 5.48
C LEU A 272 16.25 9.16 6.59
N ALA A 273 16.30 8.70 7.83
CA ALA A 273 16.10 9.54 9.01
C ALA A 273 17.40 10.30 9.32
N ALA A 274 17.30 11.61 9.53
CA ALA A 274 18.43 12.49 9.84
C ALA A 274 18.14 13.32 11.10
N ARG A 275 19.15 13.45 11.98
CA ARG A 275 19.07 14.24 13.22
C ARG A 275 19.15 15.74 12.95
N THR A 276 18.01 16.44 13.03
CA THR A 276 17.95 17.88 12.72
C THR A 276 18.89 18.69 13.59
N ASP A 277 19.00 18.38 14.88
CA ASP A 277 19.87 19.09 15.82
C ASP A 277 21.36 18.95 15.49
N LEU A 278 21.79 17.80 14.97
CA LEU A 278 23.19 17.59 14.54
C LEU A 278 23.49 18.32 13.22
N PHE A 279 22.57 18.25 12.26
CA PHE A 279 22.72 18.94 10.98
C PHE A 279 22.71 20.47 11.16
N GLU A 280 21.83 21.01 11.99
CA GLU A 280 21.76 22.44 12.32
C GLU A 280 23.01 22.92 13.04
N ALA A 281 23.47 22.18 14.06
CA ALA A 281 24.70 22.53 14.80
C ALA A 281 25.94 22.52 13.90
N ALA A 282 26.02 21.59 12.95
CA ALA A 282 27.11 21.49 11.99
C ALA A 282 26.92 22.39 10.75
N LYS A 283 25.77 23.06 10.61
CA LYS A 283 25.37 23.86 9.44
C LYS A 283 25.44 23.08 8.12
N LEU A 284 25.03 21.82 8.15
CA LEU A 284 25.03 20.92 7.00
C LEU A 284 23.66 20.92 6.30
N PRO A 285 23.63 20.91 4.95
CA PRO A 285 22.41 20.61 4.22
C PRO A 285 22.04 19.13 4.39
N PHE A 286 20.75 18.80 4.23
CA PHE A 286 20.30 17.42 4.21
C PHE A 286 20.72 16.73 2.89
N PRO A 287 21.13 15.46 2.94
CA PRO A 287 21.67 14.76 1.77
C PRO A 287 20.62 14.48 0.70
N ARG A 288 21.02 14.58 -0.57
CA ARG A 288 20.18 14.27 -1.74
C ARG A 288 20.78 13.21 -2.66
N THR A 289 22.09 13.00 -2.56
CA THR A 289 22.83 11.96 -3.28
C THR A 289 23.58 11.04 -2.30
N PRO A 290 23.96 9.81 -2.73
CA PRO A 290 24.83 8.94 -1.93
C PRO A 290 26.13 9.62 -1.48
N SER A 291 26.72 10.45 -2.34
CA SER A 291 27.90 11.27 -2.00
C SER A 291 27.63 12.27 -0.87
N ASP A 292 26.46 12.92 -0.88
CA ASP A 292 26.05 13.81 0.21
C ASP A 292 25.88 13.05 1.53
N VAL A 293 25.34 11.82 1.47
CA VAL A 293 25.19 10.95 2.65
C VAL A 293 26.58 10.67 3.24
N LEU A 294 27.54 10.23 2.44
CA LEU A 294 28.90 9.97 2.91
C LEU A 294 29.56 11.23 3.46
N SER A 295 29.42 12.37 2.77
CA SER A 295 29.99 13.65 3.20
C SER A 295 29.43 14.09 4.56
N ALA A 296 28.10 14.06 4.72
CA ALA A 296 27.45 14.39 5.98
C ALA A 296 27.80 13.38 7.08
N ALA A 297 27.80 12.08 6.77
CA ALA A 297 28.15 11.03 7.71
C ALA A 297 29.60 11.19 8.20
N ARG A 298 30.58 11.38 7.30
CA ARG A 298 31.99 11.64 7.67
C ARG A 298 32.13 12.85 8.59
N ARG A 299 31.34 13.91 8.36
CA ARG A 299 31.38 15.12 9.19
C ARG A 299 30.77 14.94 10.57
N LEU A 300 29.75 14.09 10.69
CA LEU A 300 29.01 13.84 11.92
C LEU A 300 29.48 12.59 12.68
N HIS A 301 30.32 11.76 12.07
CA HIS A 301 30.91 10.57 12.68
C HIS A 301 31.97 10.99 13.72
N ASP A 302 31.70 10.66 15.00
CA ASP A 302 32.58 10.90 16.14
C ASP A 302 32.60 9.66 17.05
N PRO A 303 33.39 8.63 16.69
CA PRO A 303 33.41 7.36 17.40
C PRO A 303 34.01 7.51 18.81
N LYS A 304 34.83 8.55 19.05
CA LYS A 304 35.35 8.87 20.40
C LYS A 304 34.24 9.27 21.37
N ARG A 305 33.12 9.78 20.84
CA ARG A 305 31.90 10.10 21.60
C ARG A 305 30.80 9.05 21.43
N GLY A 306 31.10 7.93 20.76
CA GLY A 306 30.13 6.88 20.47
C GLY A 306 29.05 7.31 19.47
N LEU A 307 29.34 8.27 18.59
CA LEU A 307 28.42 8.75 17.55
C LEU A 307 28.84 8.23 16.18
N GLY A 308 28.04 7.33 15.59
CA GLY A 308 28.15 6.94 14.18
C GLY A 308 27.57 8.01 13.24
N GLY A 309 28.12 8.13 12.04
CA GLY A 309 27.59 9.05 11.02
C GLY A 309 26.27 8.56 10.43
N VAL A 310 26.14 7.25 10.25
CA VAL A 310 24.95 6.59 9.69
C VAL A 310 24.83 5.16 10.20
N ALA A 311 23.60 4.66 10.35
CA ALA A 311 23.31 3.24 10.55
C ALA A 311 22.38 2.71 9.47
N TRP A 312 22.52 1.42 9.17
CA TRP A 312 21.78 0.74 8.12
C TRP A 312 21.79 -0.77 8.40
N ASN A 313 20.97 -1.51 7.67
CA ASN A 313 20.75 -2.94 7.88
C ASN A 313 21.91 -3.74 7.26
N GLY A 314 22.94 -4.06 8.06
CA GLY A 314 24.14 -4.77 7.60
C GLY A 314 24.20 -6.26 7.96
N ALA A 315 23.25 -6.78 8.77
CA ALA A 315 23.22 -8.18 9.16
C ALA A 315 23.06 -9.13 7.96
N ARG A 316 23.79 -10.26 8.01
CA ARG A 316 23.74 -11.34 7.01
C ARG A 316 22.30 -11.81 6.75
N GLY A 317 21.99 -12.09 5.48
CA GLY A 317 20.65 -12.51 5.04
C GLY A 317 19.78 -11.33 4.55
N THR A 318 18.47 -11.39 4.82
CA THR A 318 17.49 -10.39 4.36
C THR A 318 17.87 -8.92 4.64
N PRO A 319 18.45 -8.55 5.81
CA PRO A 319 18.74 -7.15 6.13
C PRO A 319 19.71 -6.51 5.12
N ILE A 320 20.88 -7.11 4.91
CA ILE A 320 21.89 -6.62 3.97
C ILE A 320 21.49 -6.81 2.51
N ALA A 321 20.75 -7.87 2.17
CA ALA A 321 20.20 -8.07 0.84
C ALA A 321 19.25 -6.93 0.44
N SER A 322 18.34 -6.55 1.35
CA SER A 322 17.42 -5.43 1.14
C SER A 322 18.16 -4.11 1.00
N ALA A 323 19.12 -3.82 1.88
CA ALA A 323 19.93 -2.61 1.82
C ALA A 323 20.67 -2.50 0.48
N PHE A 324 21.32 -3.58 0.02
CA PHE A 324 22.00 -3.61 -1.27
C PHE A 324 21.05 -3.35 -2.44
N MET A 325 19.87 -3.98 -2.45
CA MET A 325 18.86 -3.77 -3.49
C MET A 325 18.38 -2.31 -3.57
N PHE A 326 18.19 -1.65 -2.42
CA PHE A 326 17.78 -0.25 -2.40
C PHE A 326 18.90 0.68 -2.85
N PHE A 327 20.13 0.47 -2.38
CA PHE A 327 21.27 1.26 -2.84
C PHE A 327 21.56 1.03 -4.32
N LEU A 328 21.35 -0.19 -4.83
CA LEU A 328 21.40 -0.46 -6.27
C LEU A 328 20.36 0.38 -7.04
N GLY A 329 19.12 0.46 -6.55
CA GLY A 329 18.08 1.33 -7.11
C GLY A 329 18.43 2.82 -7.04
N ASP A 330 19.07 3.26 -5.94
CA ASP A 330 19.55 4.63 -5.76
C ASP A 330 20.67 4.99 -6.75
N HIS A 331 21.42 3.98 -7.20
CA HIS A 331 22.39 4.05 -8.29
C HIS A 331 21.78 3.76 -9.67
N HIS A 332 20.45 3.68 -9.77
CA HIS A 332 19.69 3.38 -11.00
C HIS A 332 19.99 2.02 -11.64
N GLY A 333 20.52 1.07 -10.87
CA GLY A 333 20.64 -0.32 -11.28
C GLY A 333 19.40 -1.15 -10.91
N THR A 334 19.43 -2.41 -11.31
CA THR A 334 18.42 -3.42 -10.96
C THR A 334 19.13 -4.76 -10.72
N VAL A 335 18.55 -5.64 -9.91
CA VAL A 335 19.08 -7.00 -9.72
C VAL A 335 18.83 -7.87 -10.94
N VAL A 336 17.66 -7.71 -11.56
CA VAL A 336 17.23 -8.48 -12.73
C VAL A 336 16.58 -7.55 -13.76
N SER A 337 16.72 -7.90 -15.04
CA SER A 337 16.06 -7.22 -16.15
C SER A 337 15.40 -8.24 -17.07
N PRO A 338 14.20 -7.96 -17.63
CA PRO A 338 13.66 -8.80 -18.69
C PRO A 338 14.55 -8.69 -19.94
N LEU A 339 14.80 -9.83 -20.58
CA LEU A 339 15.36 -9.91 -21.92
C LEU A 339 14.21 -9.65 -22.89
N ALA A 340 14.08 -8.43 -23.39
CA ALA A 340 13.07 -8.13 -24.40
C ALA A 340 13.46 -8.79 -25.74
N GLU A 341 12.78 -9.86 -26.13
CA GLU A 341 12.72 -10.25 -27.55
C GLU A 341 11.73 -9.32 -28.25
N THR A 342 12.25 -8.28 -28.91
CA THR A 342 11.60 -7.45 -29.95
C THR A 342 10.06 -7.52 -30.02
N GLY A 343 9.38 -6.75 -29.19
CA GLY A 343 7.93 -6.56 -29.26
C GLY A 343 7.40 -5.81 -28.04
N ASN A 344 6.38 -4.95 -28.22
CA ASN A 344 5.72 -4.25 -27.12
C ASN A 344 5.07 -5.26 -26.16
N VAL A 345 5.79 -5.67 -25.13
CA VAL A 345 5.24 -6.45 -24.02
C VAL A 345 4.38 -5.51 -23.18
N SER A 346 3.08 -5.81 -23.07
CA SER A 346 2.18 -5.14 -22.14
C SER A 346 2.73 -5.26 -20.71
N ALA A 347 2.68 -4.19 -19.92
CA ALA A 347 3.12 -4.15 -18.53
C ALA A 347 2.50 -5.23 -17.61
N THR A 348 1.48 -5.94 -18.11
CA THR A 348 0.68 -6.94 -17.40
C THR A 348 1.09 -8.39 -17.63
N ALA A 349 1.77 -8.72 -18.74
CA ALA A 349 2.15 -10.11 -19.04
C ALA A 349 3.64 -10.32 -18.73
N ARG A 350 3.91 -10.86 -17.53
CA ARG A 350 5.28 -11.19 -17.07
C ARG A 350 5.62 -12.68 -17.23
N GLU A 351 4.61 -13.50 -17.46
CA GLU A 351 4.75 -14.92 -17.75
C GLU A 351 5.44 -15.13 -19.11
N GLY A 352 6.41 -16.03 -19.17
CA GLY A 352 7.19 -16.32 -20.39
C GLY A 352 8.29 -15.31 -20.73
N LEU A 353 8.49 -14.25 -19.92
CA LEU A 353 9.67 -13.39 -20.07
C LEU A 353 10.93 -14.12 -19.61
N ARG A 354 11.97 -14.08 -20.44
CA ARG A 354 13.30 -14.47 -20.03
C ARG A 354 13.92 -13.36 -19.19
N TRP A 355 14.59 -13.71 -18.10
CA TRP A 355 15.17 -12.75 -17.17
C TRP A 355 16.69 -12.91 -17.12
N ARG A 356 17.39 -11.78 -16.98
CA ARG A 356 18.83 -11.74 -16.82
C ARG A 356 19.22 -11.08 -15.52
N ALA A 357 20.15 -11.69 -14.80
CA ALA A 357 20.80 -11.09 -13.64
C ALA A 357 21.74 -9.94 -14.08
N MET A 358 21.75 -8.86 -13.31
CA MET A 358 22.38 -7.58 -13.67
C MET A 358 23.45 -7.13 -12.65
N LEU A 359 23.98 -8.05 -11.85
CA LEU A 359 24.89 -7.74 -10.74
C LEU A 359 26.35 -7.49 -11.18
N GLU A 360 26.69 -7.77 -12.43
CA GLU A 360 28.00 -7.41 -13.01
C GLU A 360 28.07 -5.98 -13.56
N SER A 361 26.95 -5.24 -13.50
CA SER A 361 26.82 -3.86 -13.98
C SER A 361 27.71 -2.86 -13.23
N SER A 362 27.96 -1.69 -13.83
CA SER A 362 28.64 -0.58 -13.16
C SER A 362 27.88 -0.11 -11.91
N GLU A 363 26.55 -0.08 -12.00
CA GLU A 363 25.64 0.38 -10.97
C GLU A 363 25.70 -0.54 -9.73
N ALA A 364 25.82 -1.86 -9.94
CA ALA A 364 26.03 -2.83 -8.86
C ALA A 364 27.39 -2.67 -8.17
N LYS A 365 28.44 -2.38 -8.95
CA LYS A 365 29.78 -2.09 -8.39
C LYS A 365 29.79 -0.79 -7.61
N ASP A 366 29.13 0.25 -8.12
CA ASP A 366 29.03 1.55 -7.44
C ASP A 366 28.20 1.45 -6.15
N ALA A 367 27.12 0.68 -6.15
CA ALA A 367 26.31 0.43 -4.95
C ALA A 367 27.08 -0.34 -3.87
N LEU A 368 27.82 -1.39 -4.24
CA LEU A 368 28.66 -2.13 -3.30
C LEU A 368 29.82 -1.27 -2.78
N GLY A 369 30.42 -0.45 -3.65
CA GLY A 369 31.43 0.54 -3.27
C GLY A 369 30.90 1.56 -2.27
N PHE A 370 29.69 2.08 -2.49
CA PHE A 370 28.99 2.97 -1.55
C PHE A 370 28.78 2.28 -0.19
N MET A 371 28.35 1.02 -0.15
CA MET A 371 28.21 0.26 1.10
C MET A 371 29.55 0.09 1.82
N ARG A 372 30.64 -0.13 1.09
CA ARG A 372 31.99 -0.22 1.65
C ARG A 372 32.41 1.11 2.29
N GLU A 373 32.15 2.24 1.64
CA GLU A 373 32.39 3.56 2.24
C GLU A 373 31.48 3.84 3.44
N LEU A 374 30.24 3.34 3.45
CA LEU A 374 29.35 3.45 4.60
C LEU A 374 29.92 2.75 5.85
N LEU A 375 30.63 1.62 5.70
CA LEU A 375 31.26 0.92 6.83
C LEU A 375 32.22 1.85 7.61
N GLU A 376 32.96 2.71 6.91
CA GLU A 376 33.94 3.62 7.51
C GLU A 376 33.30 4.68 8.41
N VAL A 377 32.03 4.98 8.20
CA VAL A 377 31.27 6.04 8.90
C VAL A 377 30.13 5.50 9.76
N SER A 378 29.98 4.19 9.83
CA SER A 378 28.95 3.50 10.61
C SER A 378 29.48 3.04 11.97
N PRO A 379 28.61 2.62 12.91
CA PRO A 379 29.05 1.85 14.08
C PRO A 379 29.88 0.63 13.66
N SER A 380 30.91 0.29 14.44
CA SER A 380 31.87 -0.78 14.09
C SER A 380 31.23 -2.16 13.95
N ASP A 381 30.09 -2.37 14.59
CA ASP A 381 29.30 -3.60 14.56
C ASP A 381 28.11 -3.52 13.57
N VAL A 382 28.08 -2.56 12.62
CA VAL A 382 26.93 -2.38 11.70
C VAL A 382 26.60 -3.61 10.87
N LEU A 383 27.56 -4.48 10.56
CA LEU A 383 27.34 -5.77 9.90
C LEU A 383 26.58 -6.80 10.76
N THR A 384 26.24 -6.45 12.01
CA THR A 384 25.35 -7.24 12.87
C THR A 384 23.95 -6.62 12.96
N PHE A 385 23.72 -5.46 12.33
CA PHE A 385 22.49 -4.70 12.51
C PHE A 385 21.39 -5.21 11.58
N ASP A 386 20.31 -5.70 12.18
CA ASP A 386 19.03 -5.83 11.51
C ASP A 386 18.20 -4.53 11.63
N GLY A 387 16.96 -4.55 11.17
CA GLY A 387 16.06 -3.40 11.22
C GLY A 387 15.78 -2.90 12.64
N ASP A 388 15.75 -3.80 13.64
CA ASP A 388 15.46 -3.43 15.02
C ASP A 388 16.68 -2.80 15.66
N ARG A 389 17.86 -3.40 15.49
CA ARG A 389 19.12 -2.84 15.97
C ARG A 389 19.40 -1.47 15.36
N THR A 390 19.22 -1.30 14.04
CA THR A 390 19.35 0.01 13.36
C THR A 390 18.42 1.05 13.98
N MET A 391 17.15 0.70 14.21
CA MET A 391 16.19 1.58 14.86
C MET A 391 16.62 1.95 16.28
N TYR A 392 17.03 0.99 17.12
CA TYR A 392 17.47 1.25 18.49
C TYR A 392 18.71 2.14 18.56
N GLU A 393 19.68 1.92 17.68
CA GLU A 393 20.92 2.72 17.62
C GLU A 393 20.63 4.18 17.26
N PHE A 394 19.75 4.43 16.28
CA PHE A 394 19.30 5.78 15.98
C PHE A 394 18.46 6.39 17.10
N MET A 395 17.47 5.65 17.63
CA MET A 395 16.55 6.11 18.67
C MET A 395 17.28 6.48 19.98
N SER A 396 18.34 5.76 20.32
CA SER A 396 19.22 6.04 21.47
C SER A 396 20.18 7.22 21.24
N GLY A 397 20.16 7.80 20.04
CA GLY A 397 20.94 8.96 19.65
C GLY A 397 22.40 8.69 19.37
N LYS A 398 22.77 7.43 19.08
CA LYS A 398 24.15 7.00 18.79
C LYS A 398 24.52 7.13 17.31
N THR A 399 23.57 7.43 16.43
CA THR A 399 23.87 7.70 15.01
C THR A 399 23.24 9.01 14.57
N ALA A 400 23.90 9.70 13.63
CA ALA A 400 23.41 10.98 13.09
C ALA A 400 22.36 10.80 12.00
N MET A 401 22.45 9.71 11.24
CA MET A 401 21.48 9.28 10.24
C MET A 401 21.16 7.80 10.39
N ALA A 402 20.02 7.35 9.87
CA ALA A 402 19.74 5.93 9.69
C ALA A 402 18.76 5.66 8.56
N TYR A 403 19.01 4.60 7.78
CA TYR A 403 18.02 4.03 6.86
C TYR A 403 17.04 3.18 7.66
N VAL A 404 15.78 3.58 7.70
CA VAL A 404 14.77 2.94 8.54
C VAL A 404 13.41 2.88 7.88
N TRP A 405 12.74 1.77 8.11
CA TRP A 405 11.36 1.59 7.70
C TRP A 405 10.40 2.42 8.55
N SER A 406 9.36 2.98 7.92
CA SER A 406 8.37 3.84 8.58
C SER A 406 7.70 3.17 9.79
N MET A 407 7.48 1.84 9.77
CA MET A 407 6.95 1.07 10.91
C MET A 407 7.84 0.97 12.13
N ARG A 408 9.12 1.22 11.98
CA ARG A 408 10.05 1.37 13.09
C ARG A 408 10.20 2.83 13.48
N ALA A 409 10.20 3.72 12.50
CA ALA A 409 10.40 5.16 12.68
C ALA A 409 9.36 5.85 13.57
N ALA A 410 8.11 5.33 13.64
CA ALA A 410 7.09 5.83 14.56
C ALA A 410 7.56 5.86 16.03
N ARG A 411 8.43 4.92 16.43
CA ARG A 411 8.98 4.87 17.79
C ARG A 411 9.85 6.07 18.11
N PHE A 412 10.47 6.71 17.11
CA PHE A 412 11.25 7.92 17.33
C PHE A 412 10.40 9.07 17.88
N GLU A 413 9.12 9.09 17.51
CA GLU A 413 8.17 10.16 17.83
C GLU A 413 7.40 9.89 19.13
N PHE A 414 7.04 8.62 19.36
CA PHE A 414 6.11 8.23 20.43
C PHE A 414 6.74 7.49 21.61
N ASP A 415 7.88 6.82 21.42
CA ASP A 415 8.52 6.07 22.51
C ASP A 415 9.12 7.05 23.53
N LEU A 416 8.79 6.88 24.81
CA LEU A 416 9.28 7.73 25.90
C LEU A 416 10.81 7.65 26.05
N SER A 417 11.41 6.53 25.65
CA SER A 417 12.86 6.33 25.70
C SER A 417 13.60 6.98 24.52
N SER A 418 12.88 7.49 23.52
CA SER A 418 13.47 8.10 22.32
C SER A 418 14.25 9.37 22.65
N ARG A 419 15.56 9.34 22.46
CA ARG A 419 16.46 10.49 22.64
C ARG A 419 16.46 11.43 21.43
N VAL A 420 15.81 11.02 20.35
CA VAL A 420 15.72 11.76 19.08
C VAL A 420 14.34 12.37 18.86
N ARG A 421 13.43 12.25 19.83
CA ARG A 421 12.06 12.75 19.76
C ARG A 421 12.01 14.23 19.40
N GLY A 422 11.24 14.56 18.35
CA GLY A 422 11.11 15.93 17.82
C GLY A 422 12.36 16.47 17.11
N ARG A 423 13.37 15.62 16.85
CA ARG A 423 14.65 16.00 16.23
C ARG A 423 15.00 15.15 15.01
N VAL A 424 13.98 14.61 14.34
CA VAL A 424 14.15 13.75 13.17
C VAL A 424 13.52 14.41 11.96
N LYS A 425 14.27 14.43 10.86
CA LYS A 425 13.75 14.71 9.53
C LYS A 425 13.82 13.43 8.70
N TYR A 426 12.71 13.07 8.08
CA TYR A 426 12.64 11.95 7.15
C TYR A 426 12.87 12.46 5.73
N LEU A 427 13.76 11.77 5.01
CA LEU A 427 14.14 12.07 3.63
C LEU A 427 13.85 10.84 2.76
N PRO A 428 13.46 11.05 1.48
CA PRO A 428 13.44 9.95 0.53
C PRO A 428 14.87 9.45 0.30
N HIS A 429 15.02 8.30 -0.36
CA HIS A 429 16.34 7.77 -0.61
C HIS A 429 17.19 8.71 -1.49
N PRO A 430 18.41 9.06 -1.06
CA PRO A 430 19.36 9.78 -1.90
C PRO A 430 19.74 8.97 -3.14
N ASN A 431 19.50 9.50 -4.34
CA ASN A 431 19.88 8.85 -5.60
C ASN A 431 21.00 9.62 -6.30
N VAL A 432 21.71 8.96 -7.21
CA VAL A 432 22.90 9.53 -7.88
C VAL A 432 22.61 10.80 -8.68
N ARG A 433 21.35 11.06 -9.05
CA ARG A 433 20.93 12.29 -9.74
C ARG A 433 20.48 13.41 -8.80
N GLY A 434 20.23 13.11 -7.52
CA GLY A 434 19.66 14.04 -6.55
C GLY A 434 18.26 14.55 -6.89
N MET A 435 17.55 13.90 -7.81
CA MET A 435 16.28 14.34 -8.36
C MET A 435 15.25 13.21 -8.35
N ARG A 436 13.97 13.56 -8.15
CA ARG A 436 12.84 12.60 -8.13
C ARG A 436 13.15 11.36 -7.28
N GLN A 437 13.67 11.62 -6.07
CA GLN A 437 14.05 10.62 -5.09
C GLN A 437 12.81 9.84 -4.67
N SER A 438 12.83 8.51 -4.85
CA SER A 438 11.75 7.63 -4.43
C SER A 438 12.00 7.05 -3.05
N VAL A 439 11.01 6.32 -2.54
CA VAL A 439 11.13 5.52 -1.32
C VAL A 439 10.79 4.06 -1.65
N PRO A 440 11.64 3.10 -1.27
CA PRO A 440 11.33 1.69 -1.44
C PRO A 440 10.10 1.31 -0.62
N VAL A 441 9.20 0.53 -1.23
CA VAL A 441 7.98 0.04 -0.59
C VAL A 441 8.18 -1.37 -0.05
N GLY A 442 7.65 -1.61 1.15
CA GLY A 442 7.46 -2.94 1.71
C GLY A 442 6.17 -3.05 2.49
N GLY A 443 6.02 -4.12 3.25
CA GLY A 443 4.78 -4.42 3.96
C GLY A 443 4.41 -5.88 3.84
N PHE A 444 3.26 -6.20 4.43
CA PHE A 444 2.78 -7.56 4.55
C PHE A 444 1.32 -7.63 4.14
N ILE A 445 0.95 -8.77 3.58
CA ILE A 445 -0.42 -9.13 3.24
C ILE A 445 -0.94 -10.15 4.25
N LEU A 446 -2.26 -10.18 4.43
CA LEU A 446 -2.97 -11.35 4.97
C LEU A 446 -3.41 -12.22 3.80
N ALA A 447 -3.04 -13.50 3.84
CA ALA A 447 -3.38 -14.48 2.82
C ALA A 447 -4.00 -15.73 3.46
N ILE A 448 -4.75 -16.48 2.65
CA ILE A 448 -5.44 -17.71 3.05
C ILE A 448 -4.71 -18.89 2.40
N PRO A 449 -4.14 -19.84 3.16
CA PRO A 449 -3.48 -21.01 2.59
C PRO A 449 -4.41 -21.82 1.69
N SER A 450 -3.87 -22.33 0.58
CA SER A 450 -4.63 -23.07 -0.43
C SER A 450 -5.09 -24.46 0.03
N ASN A 451 -4.38 -25.04 0.98
CA ASN A 451 -4.63 -26.35 1.57
C ASN A 451 -5.55 -26.30 2.81
N LEU A 452 -6.57 -25.45 2.77
CA LEU A 452 -7.65 -25.40 3.78
C LEU A 452 -8.94 -26.02 3.24
N PRO A 453 -9.73 -26.70 4.10
CA PRO A 453 -11.11 -27.06 3.76
C PRO A 453 -11.93 -25.81 3.37
N ARG A 454 -12.82 -25.92 2.38
CA ARG A 454 -13.55 -24.78 1.80
C ARG A 454 -14.34 -23.96 2.81
N ASP A 455 -15.02 -24.64 3.73
CA ASP A 455 -15.80 -24.01 4.81
C ASP A 455 -14.88 -23.22 5.76
N ARG A 456 -13.70 -23.77 6.06
CA ARG A 456 -12.70 -23.13 6.90
C ARG A 456 -12.00 -21.96 6.20
N ALA A 457 -11.71 -22.07 4.91
CA ALA A 457 -11.18 -20.99 4.09
C ALA A 457 -12.16 -19.81 3.97
N ALA A 458 -13.46 -20.08 3.79
CA ALA A 458 -14.50 -19.05 3.77
C ALA A 458 -14.62 -18.30 5.11
N LEU A 459 -14.44 -19.01 6.22
CA LEU A 459 -14.38 -18.40 7.55
C LEU A 459 -13.12 -17.53 7.74
N ALA A 460 -11.96 -18.03 7.30
CA ALA A 460 -10.71 -17.27 7.30
C ALA A 460 -10.84 -15.98 6.48
N ALA A 461 -11.51 -16.03 5.32
CA ALA A 461 -11.79 -14.87 4.49
C ALA A 461 -12.61 -13.80 5.21
N GLN A 462 -13.59 -14.21 6.03
CA GLN A 462 -14.32 -13.24 6.84
C GLN A 462 -13.46 -12.61 7.93
N ALA A 463 -12.56 -13.38 8.53
CA ALA A 463 -11.60 -12.85 9.49
C ALA A 463 -10.66 -11.83 8.84
N VAL A 464 -10.11 -12.15 7.66
CA VAL A 464 -9.29 -11.20 6.88
C VAL A 464 -10.09 -9.94 6.55
N SER A 465 -11.29 -10.07 5.99
CA SER A 465 -12.17 -8.95 5.63
C SER A 465 -12.40 -8.02 6.83
N TRP A 466 -12.72 -8.59 7.99
CA TRP A 466 -12.92 -7.84 9.22
C TRP A 466 -11.64 -7.17 9.73
N MET A 467 -10.52 -7.90 9.78
CA MET A 467 -9.21 -7.38 10.22
C MET A 467 -8.76 -6.20 9.38
N THR A 468 -9.11 -6.17 8.09
CA THR A 468 -8.78 -5.11 7.13
C THR A 468 -9.89 -4.07 6.94
N SER A 469 -11.01 -4.21 7.65
CA SER A 469 -12.15 -3.28 7.58
C SER A 469 -11.78 -1.88 8.05
N PHE A 470 -12.57 -0.88 7.67
CA PHE A 470 -12.36 0.51 8.12
C PHE A 470 -12.46 0.64 9.65
N GLY A 471 -13.43 -0.03 10.28
CA GLY A 471 -13.57 -0.05 11.74
C GLY A 471 -12.33 -0.59 12.48
N SER A 472 -11.77 -1.71 12.02
CA SER A 472 -10.53 -2.28 12.55
C SER A 472 -9.35 -1.30 12.42
N ARG A 473 -9.26 -0.63 11.27
CA ARG A 473 -8.22 0.37 10.97
C ARG A 473 -8.27 1.61 11.84
N ILE A 474 -9.46 2.15 12.13
CA ILE A 474 -9.63 3.25 13.08
C ILE A 474 -9.22 2.81 14.49
N SER A 475 -9.56 1.58 14.88
CA SER A 475 -9.11 1.02 16.16
C SER A 475 -7.58 0.93 16.24
N HIS A 476 -6.89 0.51 15.17
CA HIS A 476 -5.42 0.52 15.12
C HIS A 476 -4.84 1.92 15.41
N LEU A 477 -5.39 2.95 14.78
CA LEU A 477 -4.93 4.33 14.95
C LEU A 477 -5.14 4.86 16.37
N GLN A 478 -6.32 4.61 16.96
CA GLN A 478 -6.63 5.03 18.33
C GLN A 478 -5.71 4.35 19.38
N ASN A 479 -5.21 3.16 19.07
CA ASN A 479 -4.27 2.43 19.91
C ASN A 479 -2.78 2.78 19.65
N GLY A 480 -2.51 3.85 18.89
CA GLY A 480 -1.16 4.39 18.71
C GLY A 480 -0.34 3.74 17.59
N LEU A 481 -1.01 3.08 16.62
CA LEU A 481 -0.36 2.52 15.43
C LEU A 481 -0.56 3.43 14.20
N PRO A 482 0.42 4.29 13.85
CA PRO A 482 0.28 5.25 12.75
C PRO A 482 0.26 4.65 11.34
N LEU A 483 0.41 3.33 11.17
CA LEU A 483 0.77 2.71 9.88
C LEU A 483 -0.25 1.71 9.42
N VAL A 484 -1.43 2.24 9.19
CA VAL A 484 -2.50 1.55 8.51
C VAL A 484 -2.28 1.68 7.00
N PRO A 485 -2.49 0.61 6.21
CA PRO A 485 -2.40 0.64 4.75
C PRO A 485 -3.63 1.35 4.17
N GLU A 486 -3.89 2.61 4.52
CA GLU A 486 -4.64 3.45 3.61
C GLU A 486 -4.49 4.95 3.87
N PHE A 487 -4.48 5.66 2.75
CA PHE A 487 -4.69 7.10 2.63
C PHE A 487 -6.14 7.53 2.90
N SER A 488 -7.10 6.61 3.08
CA SER A 488 -8.52 6.92 3.36
C SER A 488 -8.82 7.21 4.82
N VAL A 489 -7.84 7.05 5.72
CA VAL A 489 -7.82 7.81 6.98
C VAL A 489 -7.41 9.26 6.71
N GLY A 490 -7.75 9.75 5.51
CA GLY A 490 -7.71 11.12 5.07
C GLY A 490 -8.92 11.83 5.63
N SER A 491 -8.73 12.47 6.79
CA SER A 491 -9.36 13.73 7.21
C SER A 491 -9.30 13.97 8.72
N ASP A 492 -8.66 13.11 9.53
CA ASP A 492 -8.36 13.49 10.92
C ASP A 492 -7.15 14.44 10.94
N VAL A 493 -7.46 15.74 10.77
CA VAL A 493 -6.54 16.89 10.84
C VAL A 493 -5.69 16.84 12.12
N GLU A 494 -6.18 16.21 13.18
CA GLU A 494 -5.44 16.04 14.44
C GLU A 494 -4.21 15.14 14.31
N PHE A 495 -4.22 14.11 13.45
CA PHE A 495 -3.10 13.16 13.40
C PHE A 495 -1.97 13.60 12.47
N ASP A 496 -2.31 14.25 11.34
CA ASP A 496 -1.31 14.83 10.43
C ASP A 496 -0.47 15.92 11.11
N ALA A 497 -1.00 16.55 12.16
CA ALA A 497 -0.27 17.50 12.99
C ALA A 497 0.70 16.85 14.01
N THR A 498 0.58 15.54 14.28
CA THR A 498 1.28 14.88 15.39
C THR A 498 2.35 13.86 14.99
N SER A 499 2.34 13.33 13.75
CA SER A 499 3.31 12.33 13.29
C SER A 499 4.03 12.72 11.98
N PRO A 500 5.25 13.29 12.07
CA PRO A 500 6.07 13.62 10.91
C PRO A 500 6.31 12.46 9.93
N ILE A 501 6.46 11.21 10.41
CA ILE A 501 6.62 10.05 9.53
C ILE A 501 5.37 9.80 8.68
N VAL A 502 4.17 9.95 9.24
CA VAL A 502 2.92 9.78 8.49
C VAL A 502 2.78 10.85 7.42
N SER A 503 3.06 12.11 7.76
CA SER A 503 3.06 13.20 6.79
C SER A 503 4.08 12.95 5.67
N PHE A 504 5.25 12.40 6.01
CA PHE A 504 6.27 12.04 5.03
C PHE A 504 5.78 10.95 4.07
N VAL A 505 5.28 9.82 4.57
CA VAL A 505 4.73 8.74 3.73
C VAL A 505 3.59 9.25 2.87
N LYS A 506 2.69 10.06 3.46
CA LYS A 506 1.56 10.63 2.74
C LYS A 506 2.01 11.47 1.54
N LYS A 507 3.02 12.31 1.76
CA LYS A 507 3.62 13.13 0.72
C LYS A 507 4.24 12.27 -0.39
N GLN A 508 5.04 11.25 -0.06
CA GLN A 508 5.68 10.41 -1.07
C GLN A 508 4.68 9.74 -1.99
N ALA A 509 3.55 9.25 -1.47
CA ALA A 509 2.54 8.66 -2.34
C ALA A 509 1.81 9.67 -3.20
N ARG A 510 1.43 10.84 -2.67
CA ARG A 510 0.81 11.92 -3.48
C ARG A 510 1.72 12.35 -4.63
N ASP A 511 3.02 12.37 -4.39
CA ASP A 511 4.02 12.78 -5.38
C ASP A 511 4.40 11.62 -6.35
N ASN A 512 3.75 10.44 -6.24
CA ASN A 512 4.07 9.22 -6.99
C ASN A 512 5.55 8.80 -6.87
N LEU A 513 6.07 8.83 -5.65
CA LEU A 513 7.46 8.50 -5.29
C LEU A 513 7.58 7.17 -4.53
N LEU A 514 6.50 6.39 -4.44
CA LEU A 514 6.55 5.02 -3.93
C LEU A 514 7.15 4.10 -4.99
N ASP A 515 8.22 3.39 -4.65
CA ASP A 515 8.95 2.52 -5.58
C ASP A 515 8.91 1.06 -5.13
N THR A 516 8.22 0.25 -5.92
CA THR A 516 8.11 -1.20 -5.73
C THR A 516 9.11 -1.97 -6.58
N SER A 517 9.86 -1.29 -7.46
CA SER A 517 10.76 -1.93 -8.44
C SER A 517 12.13 -2.28 -7.88
N MET A 518 12.57 -1.61 -6.80
CA MET A 518 13.88 -1.85 -6.19
C MET A 518 14.04 -3.27 -5.63
N ARG A 519 12.93 -3.95 -5.27
CA ARG A 519 12.91 -5.39 -4.95
C ARG A 519 12.15 -6.10 -6.07
N PRO A 520 12.79 -6.98 -6.85
CA PRO A 520 12.15 -7.55 -8.03
C PRO A 520 10.98 -8.44 -7.65
N ALA A 521 9.78 -8.11 -8.16
CA ALA A 521 8.62 -8.96 -8.04
C ALA A 521 8.74 -10.13 -9.04
N ILE A 522 9.35 -11.24 -8.61
CA ILE A 522 9.56 -12.45 -9.41
C ILE A 522 9.44 -13.71 -8.54
N PRO A 523 8.93 -14.85 -9.04
CA PRO A 523 8.73 -16.06 -8.24
C PRO A 523 9.97 -16.64 -7.55
N VAL A 524 11.18 -16.29 -7.98
CA VAL A 524 12.45 -16.72 -7.36
C VAL A 524 13.06 -15.68 -6.41
N TYR A 525 12.28 -14.67 -6.00
CA TYR A 525 12.77 -13.58 -5.16
C TYR A 525 13.46 -14.05 -3.87
N HIS A 526 12.95 -15.07 -3.18
CA HIS A 526 13.57 -15.55 -1.94
C HIS A 526 15.02 -16.04 -2.15
N TRP A 527 15.29 -16.72 -3.27
CA TRP A 527 16.65 -17.13 -3.63
C TRP A 527 17.54 -15.92 -3.92
N ILE A 528 17.01 -14.89 -4.60
CA ILE A 528 17.73 -13.64 -4.83
C ILE A 528 18.12 -13.01 -3.49
N GLU A 529 17.17 -12.92 -2.55
CA GLU A 529 17.41 -12.35 -1.22
C GLU A 529 18.46 -13.16 -0.44
N GLU A 530 18.36 -14.48 -0.44
CA GLU A 530 19.33 -15.36 0.23
C GLU A 530 20.74 -15.21 -0.36
N ILE A 531 20.88 -15.29 -1.69
CA ILE A 531 22.16 -15.17 -2.39
C ILE A 531 22.81 -13.81 -2.12
N LEU A 532 22.05 -12.72 -2.26
CA LEU A 532 22.56 -11.37 -1.97
C LEU A 532 22.93 -11.24 -0.49
N GLY A 533 22.13 -11.81 0.40
CA GLY A 533 22.35 -11.79 1.84
C GLY A 533 23.65 -12.49 2.26
N GLU A 534 24.09 -13.50 1.50
CA GLU A 534 25.35 -14.20 1.69
C GLU A 534 26.52 -13.47 1.01
N GLU A 535 26.45 -13.27 -0.31
CA GLU A 535 27.59 -12.80 -1.11
C GLU A 535 27.96 -11.35 -0.78
N ILE A 536 26.97 -10.47 -0.58
CA ILE A 536 27.23 -9.07 -0.23
C ILE A 536 27.79 -8.96 1.20
N HIS A 537 27.28 -9.78 2.12
CA HIS A 537 27.81 -9.83 3.47
C HIS A 537 29.27 -10.33 3.47
N ASP A 538 29.55 -11.40 2.74
CA ASP A 538 30.89 -11.99 2.67
C ASP A 538 31.90 -11.02 2.03
N ALA A 539 31.47 -10.20 1.05
CA ALA A 539 32.27 -9.11 0.48
C ALA A 539 32.60 -8.02 1.51
N LEU A 540 31.57 -7.51 2.20
CA LEU A 540 31.73 -6.40 3.15
C LEU A 540 32.44 -6.81 4.45
N SER A 541 32.36 -8.09 4.83
CA SER A 541 33.10 -8.67 5.95
C SER A 541 34.52 -9.12 5.58
N GLY A 542 34.90 -9.06 4.29
CA GLY A 542 36.25 -9.35 3.82
C GLY A 542 36.56 -10.85 3.62
N HIS A 543 35.54 -11.71 3.58
CA HIS A 543 35.70 -13.13 3.25
C HIS A 543 35.92 -13.36 1.74
N THR A 544 35.49 -12.43 0.90
CA THR A 544 35.73 -12.38 -0.55
C THR A 544 35.91 -10.94 -1.02
N ASP A 545 36.49 -10.73 -2.20
CA ASP A 545 36.50 -9.41 -2.82
C ASP A 545 35.16 -9.08 -3.50
N ASP A 546 34.90 -7.78 -3.68
CA ASP A 546 33.64 -7.23 -4.20
C ASP A 546 33.30 -7.74 -5.61
N ALA A 547 34.30 -7.88 -6.49
CA ALA A 547 34.07 -8.32 -7.87
C ALA A 547 33.66 -9.79 -7.90
N THR A 548 34.38 -10.65 -7.17
CA THR A 548 34.06 -12.07 -7.05
C THR A 548 32.67 -12.31 -6.43
N ALA A 549 32.30 -11.54 -5.40
CA ALA A 549 30.97 -11.65 -4.78
C ALA A 549 29.84 -11.32 -5.76
N LEU A 550 29.98 -10.21 -6.50
CA LEU A 550 28.99 -9.82 -7.51
C LEU A 550 28.89 -10.83 -8.66
N GLU A 551 30.02 -11.37 -9.14
CA GLU A 551 30.05 -12.41 -10.18
C GLU A 551 29.36 -13.70 -9.71
N ARG A 552 29.64 -14.15 -8.48
CA ARG A 552 29.01 -15.33 -7.87
C ARG A 552 27.51 -15.11 -7.68
N ALA A 553 27.13 -13.97 -7.12
CA ALA A 553 25.73 -13.61 -6.94
C ALA A 553 25.00 -13.60 -8.29
N ASN A 554 25.59 -12.99 -9.33
CA ASN A 554 25.04 -12.94 -10.67
C ASN A 554 24.80 -14.35 -11.24
N SER A 555 25.81 -15.22 -11.16
CA SER A 555 25.76 -16.59 -11.69
C SER A 555 24.75 -17.47 -10.94
N ARG A 556 24.73 -17.38 -9.61
CA ARG A 556 23.79 -18.13 -8.76
C ARG A 556 22.35 -17.68 -9.01
N ILE A 557 22.09 -16.38 -9.11
CA ILE A 557 20.76 -15.83 -9.41
C ILE A 557 20.33 -16.25 -10.82
N GLN A 558 21.20 -16.14 -11.82
CA GLN A 558 20.89 -16.55 -13.19
C GLN A 558 20.46 -18.02 -13.25
N THR A 559 21.10 -18.91 -12.48
CA THR A 559 20.71 -20.33 -12.39
C THR A 559 19.25 -20.52 -11.94
N PHE A 560 18.73 -19.67 -11.06
CA PHE A 560 17.33 -19.74 -10.64
C PHE A 560 16.39 -19.07 -11.65
N LEU A 561 16.82 -18.00 -12.31
CA LEU A 561 16.06 -17.37 -13.39
C LEU A 561 15.87 -18.36 -14.57
N ASP A 562 16.93 -19.08 -14.95
CA ASP A 562 16.89 -20.07 -16.03
C ASP A 562 15.97 -21.26 -15.72
N ARG A 563 15.70 -21.54 -14.44
CA ARG A 563 14.77 -22.60 -14.00
C ARG A 563 13.30 -22.16 -14.00
N MET A 564 13.04 -20.88 -14.21
CA MET A 564 11.67 -20.38 -14.40
C MET A 564 11.16 -20.57 -15.83
N GLU A 565 12.09 -20.76 -16.79
CA GLU A 565 11.80 -21.16 -18.17
C GLU A 565 11.45 -22.66 -18.24
#